data_AF-A0A962UW18-F1
#
_entry.id   AF-A0A962UW18-F1
#
_cell.length_a   1.000
_cell.length_b   1.000
_cell.length_c   1.000
_cell.angle_alpha   90.00
_cell.angle_beta   90.00
_cell.angle_gamma   90.00
#
_symmetry.space_group_name_H-M   'P 1'
#
loop_
_entity.id
_entity.type
_entity.pdbx_description
1 polymer ?
#
loop_
_entity_poly.entity_id
_entity_poly.type
_entity_poly.pdbx_seq_one_letter_code
_entity_poly.pdbx_strand_id
1 'polypeptide(L)'
;MLLPLKPRLLILLGLLLLQTLQPVLANSNIDPANRFVWSEIVGWLNFSPGSNGVEVTPTHLRGYAWGENIGWVKFGADSGGPYANTNADNWGVNRALTGELSGFAWSENVGWISFNSTTINPLNGEFEGFGWSENIGWIHLQSEDGSYGVSTEFTVLPTGPTGPTAIPTLSNLMIAVLALLLLTMLLFHHSKREEKTF
;
A
#
# COMPACT_ATOMS: atom_id res chain seq x y z
N MET A 1 -45.60 5.30 7.02
CA MET A 1 -45.53 6.63 7.64
C MET A 1 -44.24 6.69 8.46
N LEU A 2 -43.17 7.26 7.88
CA LEU A 2 -41.88 7.38 8.56
C LEU A 2 -41.96 8.55 9.54
N LEU A 3 -41.70 8.30 10.83
CA LEU A 3 -41.66 9.36 11.84
C LEU A 3 -40.52 10.34 11.53
N PRO A 4 -40.74 11.67 11.56
CA PRO A 4 -39.67 12.63 11.30
C PRO A 4 -38.59 12.52 12.38
N LEU A 5 -37.35 12.25 11.96
CA LEU A 5 -36.18 12.16 12.84
C LEU A 5 -35.83 13.56 13.38
N LYS A 6 -35.64 13.69 14.69
CA LYS A 6 -35.38 14.98 15.34
C LYS A 6 -34.01 15.54 14.94
N PRO A 7 -33.84 16.87 14.83
CA PRO A 7 -32.57 17.50 14.43
C PRO A 7 -31.37 17.09 15.28
N ARG A 8 -31.58 16.83 16.57
CA ARG A 8 -30.54 16.35 17.51
C ARG A 8 -30.04 14.94 17.17
N LEU A 9 -30.91 14.08 16.65
CA LEU A 9 -30.56 12.72 16.24
C LEU A 9 -29.76 12.73 14.93
N LEU A 10 -30.04 13.66 14.02
CA LEU A 10 -29.26 13.88 12.80
C LEU A 10 -27.85 14.40 13.11
N ILE A 11 -27.70 15.30 14.10
CA ILE A 11 -26.39 15.78 14.55
C ILE A 11 -25.60 14.66 15.22
N LEU A 12 -26.24 13.82 16.04
CA LEU A 12 -25.59 12.67 16.67
C LEU A 12 -25.13 11.63 15.63
N LEU A 13 -25.95 11.35 14.62
CA LEU A 13 -25.60 10.47 13.51
C LEU A 13 -24.45 11.05 12.67
N GLY A 14 -24.43 12.36 12.43
CA GLY A 14 -23.32 13.04 11.75
C GLY A 14 -22.00 12.99 12.54
N LEU A 15 -22.06 13.18 13.86
CA LEU A 15 -20.89 13.04 14.75
C LEU A 15 -20.39 11.59 14.83
N LEU A 16 -21.29 10.61 14.82
CA LEU A 16 -20.93 9.18 14.79
C LEU A 16 -20.31 8.76 13.44
N LEU A 17 -20.78 9.34 12.32
CA LEU A 17 -20.16 9.18 10.99
C LEU A 17 -18.79 9.85 10.88
N LEU A 18 -18.51 10.91 11.65
CA LEU A 18 -17.21 11.59 11.63
C LEU A 18 -16.12 10.76 12.32
N GLN A 19 -16.49 9.80 13.18
CA GLN A 19 -15.56 8.90 13.86
C GLN A 19 -15.01 7.78 12.95
N THR A 20 -15.59 7.58 11.76
CA THR A 20 -15.11 6.58 10.79
C THR A 20 -14.07 7.11 9.81
N LEU A 21 -13.70 8.40 9.88
CA LEU A 21 -12.49 8.91 9.24
C LEU A 21 -11.26 8.53 10.06
N GLN A 22 -11.00 7.23 10.17
CA GLN A 22 -9.65 6.79 10.48
C GLN A 22 -8.83 6.91 9.19
N PRO A 23 -7.61 7.47 9.22
CA PRO A 23 -6.71 7.31 8.09
C PRO A 23 -6.56 5.81 7.88
N VAL A 24 -7.01 5.31 6.73
CA VAL A 24 -6.69 3.96 6.29
C VAL A 24 -5.18 3.96 6.20
N LEU A 25 -4.51 3.30 7.14
CA LEU A 25 -3.08 3.07 7.06
C LEU A 25 -2.82 2.46 5.68
N ALA A 26 -1.85 3.01 4.96
CA ALA A 26 -1.51 2.56 3.62
C ALA A 26 -1.24 1.07 3.67
N ASN A 27 -2.21 0.31 3.16
CA ASN A 27 -2.15 -1.13 3.16
C ASN A 27 -1.10 -1.52 2.12
N SER A 28 -0.34 -2.57 2.40
CA SER A 28 0.52 -3.20 1.40
C SER A 28 -0.26 -3.39 0.08
N ASN A 29 0.34 -3.03 -1.04
CA ASN A 29 -0.18 -3.28 -2.39
C ASN A 29 0.54 -4.45 -3.07
N ILE A 30 1.13 -5.33 -2.25
CA ILE A 30 1.65 -6.63 -2.69
C ILE A 30 0.48 -7.60 -2.84
N ASP A 31 0.48 -8.34 -3.94
CA ASP A 31 -0.52 -9.38 -4.22
C ASP A 31 -0.56 -10.38 -3.05
N PRO A 32 -1.71 -10.54 -2.39
CA PRO A 32 -1.84 -11.51 -1.31
C PRO A 32 -1.54 -12.94 -1.74
N ALA A 33 -1.66 -13.32 -3.01
CA ALA A 33 -1.25 -14.65 -3.49
C ALA A 33 0.27 -14.76 -3.69
N ASN A 34 0.89 -13.72 -4.25
CA ASN A 34 2.30 -13.65 -4.61
C ASN A 34 3.04 -12.64 -3.71
N ARG A 35 3.41 -13.09 -2.51
CA ARG A 35 3.99 -12.23 -1.46
C ARG A 35 5.25 -12.77 -0.82
N PHE A 36 5.75 -13.90 -1.31
CA PHE A 36 6.86 -14.60 -0.67
C PHE A 36 8.09 -14.62 -1.56
N VAL A 37 9.22 -14.30 -0.96
CA VAL A 37 10.55 -14.44 -1.58
C VAL A 37 11.36 -15.43 -0.75
N TRP A 38 12.41 -15.98 -1.35
CA TRP A 38 13.19 -17.06 -0.74
C TRP A 38 14.66 -16.68 -0.58
N SER A 39 15.29 -17.15 0.49
CA SER A 39 16.74 -17.18 0.61
C SER A 39 17.15 -18.55 1.13
N GLU A 40 18.23 -19.10 0.57
CA GLU A 40 18.78 -20.38 1.03
C GLU A 40 19.30 -20.32 2.47
N ILE A 41 19.60 -19.11 2.98
CA ILE A 41 20.15 -18.93 4.32
C ILE A 41 19.04 -18.69 5.35
N VAL A 42 18.03 -17.88 5.01
CA VAL A 42 17.03 -17.40 5.99
C VAL A 42 15.61 -17.91 5.74
N GLY A 43 15.39 -18.61 4.64
CA GLY A 43 14.09 -19.16 4.26
C GLY A 43 13.15 -18.11 3.68
N TRP A 44 11.85 -18.26 3.97
CA TRP A 44 10.79 -17.42 3.44
C TRP A 44 10.76 -16.02 4.07
N LEU A 45 10.64 -14.99 3.23
CA LEU A 45 10.29 -13.64 3.65
C LEU A 45 8.91 -13.29 3.07
N ASN A 46 8.00 -12.83 3.92
CA ASN A 46 6.69 -12.33 3.55
C ASN A 46 6.75 -10.82 3.35
N PHE A 47 6.47 -10.34 2.13
CA PHE A 47 6.41 -8.91 1.79
C PHE A 47 5.08 -8.27 2.18
N SER A 48 4.06 -9.07 2.51
CA SER A 48 2.77 -8.58 3.02
C SER A 48 2.36 -9.31 4.32
N PRO A 49 3.07 -9.08 5.43
CA PRO A 49 2.78 -9.71 6.73
C PRO A 49 1.56 -9.10 7.45
N GLY A 50 0.97 -8.03 6.92
CA GLY A 50 -0.18 -7.35 7.53
C GLY A 50 -0.35 -5.92 7.01
N SER A 51 -0.95 -5.05 7.82
CA SER A 51 -1.29 -3.67 7.43
C SER A 51 -0.09 -2.80 7.07
N ASN A 52 1.11 -3.13 7.59
CA ASN A 52 2.34 -2.37 7.34
C ASN A 52 3.28 -3.10 6.37
N GLY A 53 2.75 -4.00 5.54
CA GLY A 53 3.54 -4.69 4.53
C GLY A 53 4.20 -3.75 3.53
N VAL A 54 5.06 -4.29 2.69
CA VAL A 54 5.73 -3.53 1.63
C VAL A 54 4.69 -2.83 0.77
N GLU A 55 4.93 -1.56 0.46
CA GLU A 55 4.13 -0.76 -0.45
C GLU A 55 5.03 -0.23 -1.56
N VAL A 56 4.66 -0.54 -2.81
CA VAL A 56 5.28 -0.01 -4.02
C VAL A 56 4.61 1.31 -4.38
N THR A 57 5.37 2.39 -4.35
CA THR A 57 4.92 3.71 -4.81
C THR A 57 5.50 4.04 -6.19
N PRO A 58 5.11 5.15 -6.84
CA PRO A 58 5.67 5.53 -8.13
C PRO A 58 7.20 5.68 -8.15
N THR A 59 7.82 6.05 -7.02
CA THR A 59 9.25 6.43 -6.97
C THR A 59 10.08 5.62 -5.98
N HIS A 60 9.45 4.88 -5.07
CA HIS A 60 10.15 4.16 -4.00
C HIS A 60 9.27 3.10 -3.36
N LEU A 61 9.88 2.26 -2.52
CA LEU A 61 9.19 1.32 -1.65
C LEU A 61 9.23 1.82 -0.20
N ARG A 62 8.24 1.41 0.58
CA ARG A 62 8.17 1.63 2.03
C ARG A 62 7.46 0.47 2.72
N GLY A 63 7.32 0.53 4.03
CA GLY A 63 6.72 -0.55 4.82
C GLY A 63 7.73 -1.64 5.17
N TYR A 64 7.20 -2.82 5.50
CA TYR A 64 7.97 -3.89 6.13
C TYR A 64 7.71 -5.27 5.50
N ALA A 65 8.77 -6.05 5.33
CA ALA A 65 8.67 -7.50 5.15
C ALA A 65 9.02 -8.21 6.47
N TRP A 66 8.60 -9.47 6.59
CA TRP A 66 8.88 -10.33 7.75
C TRP A 66 9.53 -11.63 7.31
N GLY A 67 10.66 -12.00 7.90
CA GLY A 67 11.22 -13.34 7.77
C GLY A 67 11.30 -14.00 9.15
N GLU A 68 10.81 -15.24 9.27
CA GLU A 68 10.77 -15.97 10.55
C GLU A 68 12.16 -16.06 11.23
N ASN A 69 13.23 -16.12 10.44
CA ASN A 69 14.61 -16.26 10.95
C ASN A 69 15.37 -14.93 11.10
N ILE A 70 14.85 -13.82 10.56
CA ILE A 70 15.55 -12.52 10.52
C ILE A 70 14.72 -11.34 11.02
N GLY A 71 13.47 -11.60 11.40
CA GLY A 71 12.54 -10.58 11.86
C GLY A 71 12.14 -9.59 10.77
N TRP A 72 11.98 -8.33 11.17
CA TRP A 72 11.49 -7.27 10.30
C TRP A 72 12.57 -6.74 9.35
N VAL A 73 12.18 -6.51 8.11
CA VAL A 73 12.96 -5.82 7.08
C VAL A 73 12.21 -4.55 6.67
N LYS A 74 12.77 -3.38 6.90
CA LYS A 74 12.18 -2.07 6.60
C LYS A 74 12.69 -1.55 5.25
N PHE A 75 11.79 -1.08 4.39
CA PHE A 75 12.10 -0.68 3.01
C PHE A 75 12.49 0.80 2.82
N GLY A 76 12.63 1.55 3.92
CA GLY A 76 13.19 2.89 3.90
C GLY A 76 13.00 3.65 5.21
N ALA A 77 13.69 4.77 5.34
CA ALA A 77 13.61 5.68 6.48
C ALA A 77 12.23 6.34 6.58
N ASP A 78 11.85 6.77 7.80
CA ASP A 78 10.52 7.34 8.09
C ASP A 78 10.28 8.71 7.43
N SER A 79 11.33 9.34 6.91
CA SER A 79 11.27 10.61 6.18
C SER A 79 10.46 10.52 4.87
N GLY A 80 10.17 9.30 4.39
CA GLY A 80 9.45 9.06 3.14
C GLY A 80 10.35 9.27 1.92
N GLY A 81 10.12 8.47 0.87
CA GLY A 81 10.96 8.50 -0.34
C GLY A 81 10.46 9.47 -1.42
N PRO A 82 11.21 9.58 -2.54
CA PRO A 82 12.42 8.82 -2.85
C PRO A 82 13.60 9.22 -1.97
N TYR A 83 14.49 8.26 -1.75
CA TYR A 83 15.61 8.38 -0.83
C TYR A 83 16.88 8.82 -1.55
N ALA A 84 17.57 9.81 -1.00
CA ALA A 84 18.88 10.23 -1.51
C ALA A 84 19.96 9.17 -1.26
N ASN A 85 19.75 8.27 -0.28
CA ASN A 85 20.70 7.23 0.12
C ASN A 85 22.07 7.80 0.51
N THR A 86 22.09 8.87 1.30
CA THR A 86 23.32 9.60 1.68
C THR A 86 23.64 9.55 3.18
N ASN A 87 22.67 9.22 4.05
CA ASN A 87 22.88 9.18 5.50
C ASN A 87 21.84 8.30 6.22
N ALA A 88 21.98 8.16 7.54
CA ALA A 88 21.17 7.28 8.39
C ALA A 88 19.69 7.67 8.50
N ASP A 89 19.32 8.91 8.16
CA ASP A 89 17.92 9.38 8.18
C ASP A 89 17.29 9.43 6.77
N ASN A 90 18.09 9.12 5.74
CA ASN A 90 17.69 9.18 4.35
C ASN A 90 18.29 8.00 3.56
N TRP A 91 17.62 6.87 3.70
CA TRP A 91 17.94 5.61 3.03
C TRP A 91 16.66 4.86 2.69
N GLY A 92 16.71 4.00 1.69
CA GLY A 92 15.62 3.10 1.35
C GLY A 92 15.72 2.58 -0.07
N VAL A 93 14.69 1.85 -0.50
CA VAL A 93 14.60 1.29 -1.85
C VAL A 93 13.84 2.25 -2.77
N ASN A 94 14.51 2.76 -3.79
CA ASN A 94 13.93 3.60 -4.84
C ASN A 94 13.51 2.76 -6.04
N ARG A 95 12.59 3.31 -6.84
CA ARG A 95 12.07 2.71 -8.07
C ARG A 95 12.12 3.72 -9.22
N ALA A 96 12.70 3.31 -10.35
CA ALA A 96 12.63 4.05 -11.61
C ALA A 96 11.29 3.80 -12.33
N LEU A 97 10.92 4.68 -13.27
CA LEU A 97 9.70 4.52 -14.07
C LEU A 97 9.70 3.22 -14.88
N THR A 98 10.87 2.82 -15.36
CA THR A 98 11.17 1.59 -16.10
C THR A 98 11.13 0.33 -15.22
N GLY A 99 11.04 0.49 -13.90
CA GLY A 99 10.88 -0.62 -12.95
C GLY A 99 12.15 -1.01 -12.21
N GLU A 100 13.33 -0.52 -12.60
CA GLU A 100 14.57 -0.83 -11.88
C GLU A 100 14.53 -0.30 -10.44
N LEU A 101 15.00 -1.13 -9.52
CA LEU A 101 15.14 -0.77 -8.12
C LEU A 101 16.58 -0.40 -7.79
N SER A 102 16.73 0.45 -6.77
CA SER A 102 18.04 0.85 -6.25
C SER A 102 17.96 1.15 -4.75
N GLY A 103 19.11 1.15 -4.08
CA GLY A 103 19.20 1.40 -2.65
C GLY A 103 19.06 0.13 -1.81
N PHE A 104 18.67 0.32 -0.55
CA PHE A 104 18.81 -0.70 0.48
C PHE A 104 17.60 -0.74 1.42
N ALA A 105 17.22 -1.96 1.81
CA ALA A 105 16.38 -2.21 2.97
C ALA A 105 17.24 -2.52 4.20
N TRP A 106 16.66 -2.42 5.40
CA TRP A 106 17.35 -2.64 6.66
C TRP A 106 16.64 -3.66 7.55
N SER A 107 17.41 -4.51 8.20
CA SER A 107 16.96 -5.35 9.31
C SER A 107 17.93 -5.22 10.47
N GLU A 108 17.41 -5.14 11.70
CA GLU A 108 18.22 -5.15 12.93
C GLU A 108 19.01 -6.45 13.10
N ASN A 109 18.57 -7.55 12.47
CA ASN A 109 19.16 -8.88 12.67
C ASN A 109 20.22 -9.22 11.62
N VAL A 110 20.10 -8.65 10.41
CA VAL A 110 20.97 -9.00 9.26
C VAL A 110 21.58 -7.80 8.55
N GLY A 111 21.27 -6.59 9.01
CA GLY A 111 21.81 -5.35 8.47
C GLY A 111 21.22 -4.99 7.11
N TRP A 112 22.05 -4.41 6.25
CA TRP A 112 21.65 -3.91 4.94
C TRP A 112 21.37 -5.03 3.94
N ILE A 113 20.31 -4.84 3.16
CA ILE A 113 19.93 -5.69 2.03
C ILE A 113 19.85 -4.78 0.80
N SER A 114 20.72 -5.01 -0.18
CA SER A 114 20.77 -4.30 -1.46
C SER A 114 19.68 -4.78 -2.41
N PHE A 115 19.03 -3.83 -3.09
CA PHE A 115 18.08 -4.08 -4.18
C PHE A 115 18.58 -3.56 -5.54
N ASN A 116 19.87 -3.21 -5.66
CA ASN A 116 20.44 -2.63 -6.89
C ASN A 116 20.41 -3.55 -8.13
N SER A 117 20.16 -4.85 -7.96
CA SER A 117 20.09 -5.84 -9.04
C SER A 117 18.70 -6.47 -9.15
N THR A 118 17.68 -5.65 -8.92
CA THR A 118 16.28 -6.08 -8.90
C THR A 118 15.40 -5.12 -9.69
N THR A 119 14.28 -5.61 -10.19
CA THR A 119 13.32 -4.84 -10.98
C THR A 119 11.90 -5.18 -10.55
N ILE A 120 10.95 -4.30 -10.85
CA ILE A 120 9.52 -4.57 -10.84
C ILE A 120 9.03 -4.39 -12.27
N ASN A 121 8.61 -5.47 -12.90
CA ASN A 121 8.09 -5.44 -14.26
C ASN A 121 6.86 -4.52 -14.32
N PRO A 122 6.91 -3.43 -15.10
CA PRO A 122 5.86 -2.41 -15.10
C PRO A 122 4.53 -2.89 -15.69
N LEU A 123 4.51 -4.03 -16.38
CA LEU A 123 3.32 -4.57 -17.05
C LEU A 123 2.49 -5.49 -16.14
N ASN A 124 3.16 -6.33 -15.34
CA ASN A 124 2.50 -7.34 -14.50
C ASN A 124 2.81 -7.20 -13.00
N GLY A 125 3.70 -6.26 -12.62
CA GLY A 125 4.04 -5.98 -11.22
C GLY A 125 4.93 -7.03 -10.58
N GLU A 126 5.44 -8.01 -11.33
CA GLU A 126 6.34 -9.06 -10.80
C GLU A 126 7.70 -8.49 -10.45
N PHE A 127 8.23 -8.89 -9.30
CA PHE A 127 9.58 -8.55 -8.91
C PHE A 127 10.55 -9.59 -9.46
N GLU A 128 11.64 -9.11 -10.05
CA GLU A 128 12.65 -9.96 -10.67
C GLU A 128 14.04 -9.65 -10.09
N GLY A 129 14.96 -10.62 -10.25
CA GLY A 129 16.34 -10.50 -9.81
C GLY A 129 16.58 -10.95 -8.37
N PHE A 130 17.72 -10.53 -7.82
CA PHE A 130 18.23 -11.00 -6.54
C PHE A 130 18.59 -9.83 -5.63
N GLY A 131 17.99 -9.81 -4.44
CA GLY A 131 18.48 -9.00 -3.33
C GLY A 131 19.76 -9.60 -2.76
N TRP A 132 20.64 -8.76 -2.20
CA TRP A 132 21.91 -9.22 -1.64
C TRP A 132 22.19 -8.62 -0.28
N SER A 133 22.68 -9.43 0.66
CA SER A 133 23.19 -8.98 1.95
C SER A 133 24.49 -9.69 2.28
N GLU A 134 25.43 -8.99 2.89
CA GLU A 134 26.70 -9.56 3.37
C GLU A 134 26.49 -10.69 4.38
N ASN A 135 25.42 -10.60 5.19
CA ASN A 135 25.20 -11.51 6.31
C ASN A 135 24.36 -12.75 5.92
N ILE A 136 23.56 -12.65 4.87
CA ILE A 136 22.59 -13.72 4.49
C ILE A 136 22.59 -14.07 3.00
N GLY A 137 23.54 -13.53 2.23
CA GLY A 137 23.71 -13.85 0.83
C GLY A 137 22.54 -13.40 -0.04
N TRP A 138 22.17 -14.24 -1.00
CA TRP A 138 21.16 -13.94 -2.01
C TRP A 138 19.73 -14.17 -1.49
N ILE A 139 18.84 -13.27 -1.92
CA ILE A 139 17.39 -13.35 -1.73
C ILE A 139 16.76 -13.35 -3.12
N HIS A 140 16.10 -14.43 -3.48
CA HIS A 140 15.46 -14.69 -4.77
C HIS A 140 14.05 -14.10 -4.74
N LEU A 141 13.80 -13.07 -5.57
CA LEU A 141 12.50 -12.39 -5.59
C LEU A 141 11.41 -13.18 -6.33
N GLN A 142 11.83 -14.13 -7.16
CA GLN A 142 10.96 -15.10 -7.82
C GLN A 142 11.74 -16.38 -8.11
N SER A 143 11.02 -17.50 -8.24
CA SER A 143 11.55 -18.75 -8.77
C SER A 143 11.59 -18.73 -10.30
N GLU A 144 12.54 -19.49 -10.89
CA GLU A 144 12.60 -19.69 -12.34
C GLU A 144 11.39 -20.44 -12.91
N ASP A 145 10.74 -21.29 -12.12
CA ASP A 145 9.58 -22.11 -12.51
C ASP A 145 8.22 -21.48 -12.16
N GLY A 146 8.22 -20.28 -11.58
CA GLY A 146 7.01 -19.57 -11.11
C GLY A 146 6.33 -20.19 -9.89
N SER A 147 6.98 -21.11 -9.16
CA SER A 147 6.47 -21.72 -7.93
C SER A 147 6.31 -20.72 -6.77
N TYR A 148 7.12 -19.66 -6.73
CA TYR A 148 6.98 -18.55 -5.80
C TYR A 148 7.44 -17.23 -6.41
N GLY A 149 6.99 -16.14 -5.81
CA GLY A 149 7.48 -14.81 -6.10
C GLY A 149 6.68 -13.75 -5.37
N VAL A 150 7.10 -12.50 -5.58
CA VAL A 150 6.36 -11.33 -5.12
C VAL A 150 5.90 -10.48 -6.31
N SER A 151 4.66 -10.03 -6.28
CA SER A 151 4.12 -9.10 -7.26
C SER A 151 3.31 -7.98 -6.58
N THR A 152 3.13 -6.87 -7.29
CA THR A 152 2.35 -5.74 -6.82
C THR A 152 1.17 -5.45 -7.75
N GLU A 153 0.06 -4.98 -7.18
CA GLU A 153 -1.06 -4.44 -7.96
C GLU A 153 -0.76 -3.03 -8.51
N PHE A 154 0.39 -2.45 -8.17
CA PHE A 154 0.78 -1.14 -8.69
C PHE A 154 1.13 -1.22 -10.19
N THR A 155 0.25 -0.67 -11.02
CA THR A 155 0.49 -0.51 -12.47
C THR A 155 0.85 0.93 -12.79
N VAL A 156 1.98 1.16 -13.46
CA VAL A 156 2.19 2.43 -14.17
C VAL A 156 1.39 2.38 -15.46
N LEU A 157 0.28 3.11 -15.55
CA LEU A 157 -0.44 3.21 -16.82
C LEU A 157 0.54 3.74 -17.89
N PRO A 158 0.65 3.10 -19.07
CA PRO A 158 1.44 3.64 -20.16
C PRO A 158 0.86 5.02 -20.51
N THR A 159 1.69 6.06 -20.53
CA THR A 159 1.30 7.39 -20.99
C THR A 159 1.10 7.38 -22.51
N GLY A 160 -0.01 6.77 -22.97
CA GLY A 160 -0.60 7.06 -24.27
C GLY A 160 -1.50 8.30 -24.18
N PRO A 161 -1.87 8.93 -25.32
CA PRO A 161 -2.76 10.09 -25.28
C PRO A 161 -4.09 9.69 -24.63
N THR A 162 -4.46 10.48 -23.62
CA THR A 162 -5.53 10.27 -22.64
C THR A 162 -6.84 9.72 -23.20
N GLY A 163 -7.10 8.42 -22.96
CA GLY A 163 -8.45 7.93 -22.69
C GLY A 163 -8.80 8.18 -21.20
N PRO A 164 -10.07 8.15 -20.79
CA PRO A 164 -10.47 8.50 -19.43
C PRO A 164 -9.66 7.65 -18.43
N THR A 165 -8.83 8.34 -17.66
CA THR A 165 -8.05 7.80 -16.56
C THR A 165 -8.95 6.91 -15.72
N ALA A 166 -8.58 5.63 -15.57
CA ALA A 166 -9.26 4.75 -14.64
C ALA A 166 -9.21 5.42 -13.26
N ILE A 167 -10.36 5.90 -12.80
CA ILE A 167 -10.52 6.43 -11.45
C ILE A 167 -10.22 5.25 -10.52
N PRO A 168 -9.32 5.40 -9.53
CA PRO A 168 -9.07 4.32 -8.58
C PRO A 168 -10.42 3.86 -8.03
N THR A 169 -10.70 2.56 -8.14
CA THR A 169 -11.92 1.97 -7.62
C THR A 169 -11.94 2.26 -6.12
N LEU A 170 -12.92 3.06 -5.70
CA LEU A 170 -13.18 3.28 -4.29
C LEU A 170 -13.32 1.90 -3.64
N SER A 171 -12.60 1.65 -2.57
CA SER A 171 -12.80 0.40 -1.81
C SER A 171 -14.28 0.31 -1.41
N ASN A 172 -14.81 -0.91 -1.28
CA ASN A 172 -16.23 -1.13 -0.93
C ASN A 172 -16.64 -0.34 0.34
N LEU A 173 -15.69 -0.10 1.24
CA LEU A 173 -15.88 0.71 2.44
C LEU A 173 -16.09 2.19 2.10
N MET A 174 -15.32 2.76 1.17
CA MET A 174 -15.46 4.15 0.72
C MET A 174 -16.77 4.38 -0.04
N ILE A 175 -17.22 3.42 -0.85
CA ILE A 175 -18.51 3.47 -1.54
C ILE A 175 -19.66 3.51 -0.53
N ALA A 176 -19.60 2.64 0.49
CA ALA A 176 -20.61 2.59 1.55
C ALA A 176 -20.68 3.89 2.35
N VAL A 177 -19.54 4.49 2.68
CA VAL A 177 -19.46 5.78 3.40
C VAL A 177 -20.04 6.92 2.56
N LEU A 178 -19.72 6.98 1.26
CA LEU A 178 -20.22 8.03 0.37
C LEU A 178 -21.74 7.92 0.17
N ALA A 179 -22.26 6.70 0.00
CA ALA A 179 -23.70 6.45 -0.13
C ALA A 179 -24.47 6.87 1.14
N LEU A 180 -23.91 6.58 2.31
CA LEU A 180 -24.50 6.96 3.60
C LEU A 180 -24.46 8.47 3.83
N LEU A 181 -23.39 9.15 3.43
CA LEU A 181 -23.28 10.61 3.43
C LEU A 181 -24.31 11.27 2.51
N LEU A 182 -24.49 10.75 1.29
CA LEU A 182 -25.48 11.26 0.35
C LEU A 182 -26.90 11.10 0.90
N LEU A 183 -27.20 9.94 1.49
CA LEU A 183 -28.50 9.64 2.09
C LEU A 183 -28.81 10.58 3.27
N THR A 184 -27.84 10.83 4.14
CA THR A 184 -28.02 11.76 5.27
C THR A 184 -28.20 13.20 4.83
N MET A 185 -27.48 13.65 3.78
CA MET A 185 -27.68 14.98 3.19
C MET A 185 -29.06 15.14 2.54
N LEU A 186 -29.56 14.11 1.87
CA LEU A 186 -30.91 14.10 1.28
C LEU A 186 -31.99 14.15 2.36
N LEU A 187 -31.82 13.40 3.44
CA LEU A 187 -32.73 13.40 4.59
C LEU A 187 -32.75 14.78 5.29
N PHE A 188 -31.60 15.44 5.39
CA PHE A 188 -31.52 16.80 5.95
C PHE A 188 -32.23 17.84 5.06
N HIS A 189 -32.05 17.77 3.74
CA HIS A 189 -32.75 18.64 2.79
C HIS A 189 -34.26 18.39 2.75
N HIS A 190 -34.69 17.15 2.93
CA HIS A 190 -36.11 16.82 3.05
C HIS A 190 -36.69 17.41 4.34
N SER A 191 -35.99 17.27 5.47
CA SER A 191 -36.41 17.86 6.75
C SER A 191 -36.58 19.37 6.69
N LYS A 192 -35.65 20.09 6.04
CA LYS A 192 -35.74 21.56 5.87
C LYS A 192 -36.88 22.02 4.94
N ARG A 193 -37.36 21.16 4.04
CA ARG A 193 -38.49 21.48 3.15
C ARG A 193 -39.82 21.36 3.89
N GLU A 194 -39.95 20.38 4.77
CA GLU A 194 -41.13 20.16 5.62
C GLU A 194 -41.31 21.27 6.68
N GLU A 195 -40.20 21.86 7.15
CA GLU A 195 -40.22 22.94 8.16
C GLU A 195 -40.68 24.30 7.58
N LYS A 196 -40.71 24.45 6.25
CA LYS A 196 -41.14 25.69 5.57
C LYS A 196 -42.61 25.68 5.13
N THR A 197 -43.33 24.58 5.36
CA THR A 197 -44.73 24.38 4.94
C THR A 197 -45.76 24.51 6.07
N PHE A 198 -45.38 25.13 7.18
CA PHE A 198 -46.27 25.49 8.29
C PHE A 198 -46.23 26.99 8.58
#